data_AF-A0AAE4ZXW4-F1
#
_entry.id   AF-A0AAE4ZXW4-F1
#
_cell.length_a   1.000
_cell.length_b   1.000
_cell.length_c   1.000
_cell.angle_alpha   90.00
_cell.angle_beta   90.00
_cell.angle_gamma   90.00
#
_symmetry.space_group_name_H-M   'P 1'
#
loop_
_entity.id
_entity.type
_entity.pdbx_description
1 polymer ?
#
loop_
_entity_poly.entity_id
_entity_poly.type
_entity_poly.pdbx_seq_one_letter_code
_entity_poly.pdbx_strand_id
1 'polypeptide(L)'
;MEGPVLMSPLGDKALLVTLSHEISEEVNEIVLQACHKIEAAGIPGVEEAQPAYSSFCVHFDPSRVNGAWLGAYAKGILKRLAESGSTGDDGLSSNRAHGGRTNGFKGREIRVPVKYGGDDGPDLPWASEYLGMHPGEIVRRHARPAYRVYMIGFSPGFPYLGGLDPELAMPRTPAPRASVPPGSVGIAGRQTGIYPWESPGGWRIIGRTPLKLFDPARENPSLLHPGDTVRFVPVEEPELLEAWDGLSPEDKQLPPAGSMQPGGLPGEGGLLVSAPAFEVERPGLFSIIVDDGRRGYRKLGVPLSGAADVSSYALANLLCGNKPKAPALEMTLWGARLKALIDVVVAVTGAPCPVNVDGRPFSMNEPVRISAGSVVEIGSPPKGCRMYLAVSGGFSVPPVLGSASTYTRGSFGGFLGRPLRPGDVLDIGPGAWHRGDERISSHVPRNLAGWPERLSRSLGEEFLSLRIIAGPESSTERSRVALDSLCGRAFTVRNDSDRMGIRLEGKLPEENVEGGDILSSPVVPGVLQLPSDGSPVLLLHDAQTSGGYRRIAVVVDEDLPLAAQLRPGSRVRFTCVAP
;
A
#
# COMPACT_ATOMS: atom_id res chain seq x y z
N MET A 1 24.50 19.43 -2.80
CA MET A 1 23.63 18.73 -3.77
C MET A 1 24.25 18.91 -5.15
N GLU A 2 24.96 17.90 -5.65
CA GLU A 2 25.49 17.88 -7.02
C GLU A 2 24.51 17.10 -7.91
N GLY A 3 23.54 17.80 -8.50
CA GLY A 3 22.55 17.20 -9.40
C GLY A 3 21.23 17.97 -9.45
N PRO A 4 20.49 17.96 -10.57
CA PRO A 4 19.18 18.59 -10.64
C PRO A 4 18.13 17.79 -9.85
N VAL A 5 17.36 18.46 -9.00
CA VAL A 5 16.16 17.88 -8.40
C VAL A 5 15.14 17.61 -9.50
N LEU A 6 14.74 16.35 -9.64
CA LEU A 6 13.72 15.93 -10.59
C LEU A 6 12.36 15.89 -9.90
N MET A 7 11.36 16.51 -10.54
CA MET A 7 9.97 16.50 -10.09
C MET A 7 9.11 15.96 -11.22
N SER A 8 8.38 14.88 -10.96
CA SER A 8 7.60 14.17 -11.96
C SER A 8 6.22 13.83 -11.41
N PRO A 9 5.14 14.07 -12.17
CA PRO A 9 3.84 13.50 -11.85
C PRO A 9 3.96 11.97 -11.76
N LEU A 10 3.32 11.39 -10.76
CA LEU A 10 3.14 9.96 -10.64
C LEU A 10 1.65 9.68 -10.77
N GLY A 11 1.13 9.88 -11.99
CA GLY A 11 -0.30 10.05 -12.23
C GLY A 11 -0.75 11.47 -11.86
N ASP A 12 -2.06 11.62 -11.64
CA ASP A 12 -2.75 12.89 -11.37
C ASP A 12 -2.92 13.21 -9.87
N LYS A 13 -2.67 12.23 -8.98
CA LYS A 13 -2.83 12.34 -7.53
C LYS A 13 -1.54 12.28 -6.71
N ALA A 14 -0.39 12.27 -7.38
CA ALA A 14 0.89 12.14 -6.69
C ALA A 14 2.01 12.88 -7.43
N LEU A 15 2.90 13.50 -6.65
CA LEU A 15 4.10 14.16 -7.14
C LEU A 15 5.33 13.45 -6.58
N LEU A 16 6.15 12.87 -7.45
CA LEU A 16 7.44 12.28 -7.09
C LEU A 16 8.54 13.34 -7.18
N VAL A 17 9.35 13.44 -6.13
CA VAL A 17 10.51 14.33 -6.05
C VAL A 17 11.75 13.48 -5.80
N THR A 18 12.69 13.49 -6.73
CA THR A 18 13.93 12.71 -6.68
C THR A 18 15.14 13.65 -6.58
N LEU A 19 15.94 13.48 -5.53
CA LEU A 19 17.12 14.32 -5.26
C LEU A 19 18.42 13.67 -5.74
N SER A 20 18.48 12.33 -5.76
CA SER A 20 19.63 11.56 -6.23
C SER A 20 19.19 10.15 -6.67
N HIS A 21 20.02 9.47 -7.45
CA HIS A 21 19.85 8.05 -7.81
C HIS A 21 20.71 7.11 -6.96
N GLU A 22 21.46 7.66 -6.00
CA GLU A 22 22.34 6.91 -5.11
C GLU A 22 21.82 6.93 -3.67
N ILE A 23 22.23 5.92 -2.89
CA ILE A 23 21.95 5.88 -1.45
C ILE A 23 22.93 6.83 -0.75
N SER A 24 22.40 7.91 -0.19
CA SER A 24 23.15 8.88 0.61
C SER A 24 22.38 9.20 1.88
N GLU A 25 23.06 9.14 3.02
CA GLU A 25 22.47 9.52 4.31
C GLU A 25 22.11 11.01 4.36
N GLU A 26 22.99 11.88 3.84
CA GLU A 26 22.77 13.33 3.77
C GLU A 26 21.55 13.67 2.91
N VAL A 27 21.39 13.00 1.77
CA VAL A 27 20.21 13.20 0.90
C VAL A 27 18.95 12.66 1.58
N ASN A 28 19.04 11.50 2.23
CA ASN A 28 17.91 10.93 2.97
C ASN A 28 17.46 11.84 4.12
N GLU A 29 18.39 12.50 4.80
CA GLU A 29 18.08 13.47 5.84
C GLU A 29 17.28 14.67 5.29
N ILE A 30 17.68 15.20 4.12
CA ILE A 30 16.92 16.26 3.42
C ILE A 30 15.53 15.76 3.03
N VAL A 31 15.42 14.53 2.52
CA VAL A 31 14.15 13.88 2.17
C VAL A 31 13.20 13.84 3.37
N LEU A 32 13.67 13.34 4.52
CA LEU A 32 12.85 13.24 5.74
C LEU A 32 12.40 14.61 6.24
N GLN A 33 13.31 15.59 6.26
CA GLN A 33 12.98 16.96 6.66
C GLN A 33 11.99 17.62 5.69
N ALA A 34 12.10 17.36 4.39
CA ALA A 34 11.16 17.86 3.40
C ALA A 34 9.77 17.27 3.60
N CYS A 35 9.65 15.95 3.77
CA CYS A 35 8.39 15.28 4.10
C CYS A 35 7.75 15.89 5.36
N HIS A 36 8.52 16.02 6.44
CA HIS A 36 8.03 16.57 7.69
C HIS A 36 7.51 18.01 7.52
N LYS A 37 8.25 18.88 6.82
CA LYS A 37 7.83 20.27 6.58
C LYS A 37 6.58 20.37 5.70
N ILE A 38 6.43 19.48 4.72
CA ILE A 38 5.23 19.43 3.85
C ILE A 38 4.01 19.00 4.65
N GLU A 39 4.12 17.93 5.45
CA GLU A 39 3.03 17.46 6.30
C GLU A 39 2.66 18.56 7.32
N ALA A 40 3.64 19.11 8.05
CA ALA A 40 3.44 20.11 9.11
C ALA A 40 2.79 21.41 8.62
N ALA A 41 2.87 21.70 7.31
CA ALA A 41 2.22 22.86 6.71
C ALA A 41 0.69 22.75 6.66
N GLY A 42 0.12 21.54 6.83
CA GLY A 42 -1.34 21.34 6.88
C GLY A 42 -2.07 21.79 5.62
N ILE A 43 -1.42 21.67 4.45
CA ILE A 43 -1.93 22.19 3.17
C ILE A 43 -3.24 21.45 2.83
N PRO A 44 -4.37 22.15 2.66
CA PRO A 44 -5.63 21.52 2.25
C PRO A 44 -5.47 20.74 0.94
N GLY A 45 -5.77 19.44 0.97
CA GLY A 45 -5.64 18.56 -0.19
C GLY A 45 -4.35 17.74 -0.24
N VAL A 46 -3.32 18.06 0.54
CA VAL A 46 -2.19 17.14 0.76
C VAL A 46 -2.63 16.06 1.74
N GLU A 47 -2.47 14.80 1.36
CA GLU A 47 -2.91 13.65 2.15
C GLU A 47 -1.79 13.09 3.02
N GLU A 48 -0.62 12.82 2.42
CA GLU A 48 0.56 12.30 3.11
C GLU A 48 1.83 12.52 2.29
N ALA A 49 2.99 12.55 2.97
CA ALA A 49 4.30 12.57 2.32
C ALA A 49 5.08 11.29 2.64
N GLN A 50 5.51 10.57 1.60
CA GLN A 50 6.16 9.28 1.71
C GLN A 50 7.65 9.37 1.34
N PRO A 51 8.58 9.23 2.29
CA PRO A 51 10.01 9.19 2.00
C PRO A 51 10.46 7.81 1.49
N ALA A 52 11.45 7.80 0.59
CA ALA A 52 12.10 6.59 0.10
C ALA A 52 13.55 6.89 -0.34
N TYR A 53 14.53 6.50 0.46
CA TYR A 53 15.96 6.76 0.21
C TYR A 53 16.24 8.23 -0.16
N SER A 54 16.51 8.50 -1.43
CA SER A 54 16.86 9.80 -2.02
C SER A 54 15.68 10.49 -2.72
N SER A 55 14.46 10.00 -2.51
CA SER A 55 13.23 10.52 -3.10
C SER A 55 12.11 10.62 -2.07
N PHE A 56 11.09 11.43 -2.36
CA PHE A 56 9.82 11.36 -1.66
C PHE A 56 8.66 11.58 -2.61
N CYS A 57 7.48 11.12 -2.20
CA CYS A 57 6.25 11.34 -2.93
C CYS A 57 5.24 12.09 -2.07
N VAL A 58 4.62 13.13 -2.64
CA VAL A 58 3.50 13.86 -2.02
C VAL A 58 2.22 13.35 -2.66
N HIS A 59 1.36 12.73 -1.87
CA HIS A 59 0.02 12.28 -2.29
C HIS A 59 -0.99 13.39 -2.04
N PHE A 60 -1.84 13.69 -3.01
CA PHE A 60 -2.76 14.83 -2.92
C PHE A 60 -4.06 14.62 -3.70
N ASP A 61 -5.08 15.37 -3.29
CA ASP A 61 -6.37 15.49 -3.98
C ASP A 61 -6.32 16.64 -5.00
N PRO A 62 -6.30 16.33 -6.32
CA PRO A 62 -6.19 17.34 -7.37
C PRO A 62 -7.40 18.28 -7.44
N SER A 63 -8.54 17.91 -6.84
CA SER A 63 -9.70 18.80 -6.74
C SER A 63 -9.53 19.91 -5.71
N ARG A 64 -8.53 19.78 -4.81
CA ARG A 64 -8.27 20.69 -3.69
C ARG A 64 -6.96 21.43 -3.82
N VAL A 65 -5.94 20.83 -4.43
CA VAL A 65 -4.62 21.43 -4.60
C VAL A 65 -4.02 21.08 -5.96
N ASN A 66 -3.37 22.06 -6.58
CA ASN A 66 -2.73 21.91 -7.88
C ASN A 66 -1.32 21.31 -7.74
N GLY A 67 -1.02 20.26 -8.53
CA GLY A 67 0.27 19.58 -8.49
C GLY A 67 1.47 20.45 -8.89
N ALA A 68 1.31 21.38 -9.83
CA ALA A 68 2.39 22.30 -10.22
C ALA A 68 2.72 23.30 -9.11
N TRP A 69 1.69 23.79 -8.40
CA TRP A 69 1.89 24.61 -7.21
C TRP A 69 2.61 23.83 -6.10
N LEU A 70 2.23 22.57 -5.86
CA LEU A 70 2.92 21.69 -4.90
C LEU A 70 4.39 21.48 -5.28
N GLY A 71 4.70 21.33 -6.57
CA GLY A 71 6.09 21.26 -7.05
C GLY A 71 6.88 22.52 -6.74
N ALA A 72 6.31 23.71 -6.99
CA ALA A 72 6.93 24.98 -6.62
C ALA A 72 7.14 25.12 -5.10
N TYR A 73 6.15 24.68 -4.31
CA TYR A 73 6.22 24.69 -2.86
C TYR A 73 7.33 23.78 -2.32
N ALA A 74 7.39 22.53 -2.79
CA ALA A 74 8.42 21.56 -2.44
C ALA A 74 9.82 22.06 -2.84
N LYS A 75 9.96 22.69 -4.01
CA LYS A 75 11.22 23.31 -4.45
C LYS A 75 11.69 24.40 -3.50
N GLY A 76 10.76 25.22 -3.01
CA GLY A 76 11.03 26.25 -2.02
C GLY A 76 11.53 25.68 -0.69
N ILE A 77 10.96 24.56 -0.24
CA ILE A 77 11.45 23.84 0.95
C ILE A 77 12.87 23.33 0.74
N LEU A 78 13.12 22.64 -0.38
CA LEU A 78 14.43 22.07 -0.69
C LEU A 78 15.53 23.13 -0.80
N LYS A 79 15.22 24.28 -1.41
CA LYS A 79 16.15 25.43 -1.48
C LYS A 79 16.53 25.92 -0.08
N ARG A 80 15.55 26.14 0.81
CA ARG A 80 15.82 26.57 2.19
C ARG A 80 16.64 25.54 2.98
N LEU A 81 16.37 24.25 2.79
CA LEU A 81 17.14 23.18 3.42
C LEU A 81 18.59 23.16 2.94
N ALA A 82 18.83 23.39 1.65
CA ALA A 82 20.18 23.52 1.10
C ALA A 82 20.93 24.74 1.66
N GLU A 83 20.26 25.89 1.75
CA GLU A 83 20.82 27.13 2.29
C GLU A 83 21.15 27.01 3.78
N SER A 84 20.26 26.39 4.56
CA SER A 84 20.45 26.18 6.01
C SER A 84 21.58 25.19 6.34
N GLY A 85 21.88 24.25 5.44
CA GLY A 85 23.05 23.36 5.55
C GLY A 85 24.37 24.02 5.16
N SER A 86 24.33 25.22 4.57
CA SER A 86 25.49 25.97 4.07
C SER A 86 25.92 27.12 5.00
N THR A 87 25.06 27.54 5.93
CA THR A 87 25.36 28.56 6.94
C THR A 87 25.75 27.91 8.25
N GLY A 88 27.06 27.67 8.42
CA GLY A 88 27.63 27.64 9.76
C GLY A 88 27.44 29.03 10.38
N ASP A 89 26.87 29.04 11.59
CA ASP A 89 26.75 30.17 12.51
C ASP A 89 26.03 31.42 11.98
N ASP A 90 24.81 31.68 12.47
CA ASP A 90 24.45 32.96 13.09
C ASP A 90 22.97 33.00 13.51
N GLY A 91 22.76 33.14 14.82
CA GLY A 91 21.76 34.07 15.38
C GLY A 91 20.30 33.62 15.48
N LEU A 92 19.99 32.71 16.42
CA LEU A 92 19.31 33.05 17.69
C LEU A 92 18.98 31.77 18.49
N SER A 93 19.35 31.79 19.77
CA SER A 93 19.03 30.82 20.82
C SER A 93 19.92 29.57 20.94
N SER A 94 21.18 29.80 21.32
CA SER A 94 21.91 28.88 22.20
C SER A 94 21.70 29.30 23.66
N ASN A 95 20.88 28.54 24.38
CA ASN A 95 21.26 28.15 25.73
C ASN A 95 22.33 27.07 25.53
N ARG A 96 23.53 27.31 26.06
CA ARG A 96 24.75 26.55 25.75
C ARG A 96 24.65 25.09 26.21
N ALA A 97 24.95 24.16 25.31
CA ALA A 97 25.60 22.90 25.65
C ALA A 97 26.44 22.39 24.47
N HIS A 98 27.75 22.45 24.67
CA HIS A 98 28.88 21.79 24.00
C HIS A 98 28.59 20.74 22.90
N GLY A 99 29.23 20.93 21.75
CA GLY A 99 29.51 19.89 20.76
C GLY A 99 28.73 20.08 19.46
N GLY A 100 29.35 20.72 18.47
CA GLY A 100 28.75 21.01 17.17
C GLY A 100 28.21 19.77 16.47
N ARG A 101 26.88 19.70 16.40
CA ARG A 101 26.11 18.93 15.43
C ARG A 101 24.94 19.82 15.02
N THR A 102 24.73 19.95 13.72
CA THR A 102 23.54 20.57 13.14
C THR A 102 22.29 19.97 13.81
N ASN A 103 21.27 20.78 14.08
CA ASN A 103 19.97 20.34 14.60
C ASN A 103 19.25 19.48 13.53
N GLY A 104 19.79 18.29 13.25
CA GLY A 104 19.25 17.29 12.35
C GLY A 104 18.09 16.53 12.99
N PHE A 105 17.31 15.85 12.17
CA PHE A 105 16.26 14.95 12.58
C PHE A 105 16.88 13.83 13.42
N LYS A 106 16.71 13.86 14.74
CA LYS A 106 17.32 12.89 15.65
C LYS A 106 16.49 11.61 15.67
N GLY A 107 16.83 10.65 14.81
CA GLY A 107 16.25 9.31 14.82
C GLY A 107 16.55 8.56 16.14
N ARG A 108 15.67 7.62 16.51
CA ARG A 108 15.85 6.80 17.72
C ARG A 108 16.87 5.68 17.45
N GLU A 109 17.58 5.20 18.47
CA GLU A 109 18.36 3.94 18.35
C GLU A 109 17.51 2.78 18.86
N ILE A 110 17.10 1.90 17.95
CA ILE A 110 16.28 0.73 18.24
C ILE A 110 17.19 -0.49 18.36
N ARG A 111 17.21 -1.12 19.53
CA ARG A 111 18.01 -2.33 19.79
C ARG A 111 17.18 -3.55 19.50
N VAL A 112 17.54 -4.29 18.45
CA VAL A 112 16.81 -5.48 17.99
C VAL A 112 17.56 -6.72 18.45
N PRO A 113 17.05 -7.48 19.43
CA PRO A 113 17.68 -8.72 19.82
C PRO A 113 17.48 -9.78 18.74
N VAL A 114 18.53 -10.56 18.48
CA VAL A 114 18.52 -11.59 17.42
C VAL A 114 19.17 -12.86 17.94
N LYS A 115 18.46 -13.97 17.79
CA LYS A 115 19.03 -15.31 17.91
C LYS A 115 19.59 -15.71 16.54
N TYR A 116 20.89 -15.91 16.45
CA TYR A 116 21.59 -16.23 15.21
C TYR A 116 21.77 -17.75 15.04
N GLY A 117 21.73 -18.21 13.79
CA GLY A 117 21.96 -19.63 13.47
C GLY A 117 20.83 -20.58 13.87
N GLY A 118 21.08 -21.89 13.71
CA GLY A 118 20.08 -22.94 13.94
C GLY A 118 18.84 -22.77 13.05
N ASP A 119 17.67 -23.12 13.56
CA ASP A 119 16.39 -22.96 12.86
C ASP A 119 16.01 -21.48 12.66
N ASP A 120 16.53 -20.59 13.50
CA ASP A 120 16.30 -19.14 13.44
C ASP A 120 17.17 -18.47 12.34
N GLY A 121 18.30 -19.09 11.99
CA GLY A 121 19.26 -18.59 10.99
C GLY A 121 19.80 -19.70 10.10
N PRO A 122 18.95 -20.35 9.29
CA PRO A 122 19.31 -21.57 8.56
C PRO A 122 20.37 -21.34 7.47
N ASP A 123 20.57 -20.10 7.00
CA ASP A 123 21.59 -19.78 6.00
C ASP A 123 22.94 -19.39 6.61
N LEU A 124 23.08 -19.31 7.94
CA LEU A 124 24.34 -18.91 8.57
C LEU A 124 25.50 -19.90 8.27
N PRO A 125 25.31 -21.23 8.26
CA PRO A 125 26.35 -22.17 7.84
C PRO A 125 26.77 -21.96 6.37
N TRP A 126 25.79 -21.78 5.48
CA TRP A 126 26.07 -21.50 4.07
C TRP A 126 26.82 -20.17 3.89
N ALA A 127 26.44 -19.13 4.64
CA ALA A 127 27.12 -17.83 4.61
C ALA A 127 28.57 -17.96 5.09
N SER A 128 28.83 -18.82 6.09
CA SER A 128 30.18 -19.11 6.57
C SER A 128 31.06 -19.73 5.49
N GLU A 129 30.55 -20.73 4.77
CA GLU A 129 31.24 -21.35 3.63
C GLU A 129 31.47 -20.35 2.50
N TYR A 130 30.45 -19.59 2.12
CA TYR A 130 30.50 -18.62 1.02
C TYR A 130 31.52 -17.50 1.28
N LEU A 131 31.56 -16.97 2.51
CA LEU A 131 32.43 -15.86 2.90
C LEU A 131 33.81 -16.33 3.37
N GLY A 132 34.02 -17.64 3.57
CA GLY A 132 35.25 -18.16 4.20
C GLY A 132 35.45 -17.63 5.62
N MET A 133 34.35 -17.36 6.34
CA MET A 133 34.34 -16.63 7.61
C MET A 133 33.65 -17.45 8.69
N HIS A 134 34.23 -17.55 9.89
CA HIS A 134 33.61 -18.25 11.01
C HIS A 134 32.22 -17.65 11.35
N PRO A 135 31.18 -18.44 11.68
CA PRO A 135 29.83 -17.92 11.95
C PRO A 135 29.80 -16.81 13.00
N GLY A 136 30.57 -16.95 14.09
CA GLY A 136 30.66 -15.91 15.14
C GLY A 136 31.25 -14.58 14.64
N GLU A 137 32.10 -14.61 13.61
CA GLU A 137 32.64 -13.38 13.00
C GLU A 137 31.59 -12.69 12.12
N ILE A 138 30.79 -13.47 11.38
CA ILE A 138 29.63 -12.96 10.63
C ILE A 138 28.66 -12.25 11.58
N VAL A 139 28.32 -12.90 12.70
CA VAL A 139 27.44 -12.34 13.73
C VAL A 139 28.02 -11.05 14.32
N ARG A 140 29.31 -11.05 14.70
CA ARG A 140 29.99 -9.87 15.26
C ARG A 140 29.96 -8.69 14.28
N ARG A 141 30.27 -8.93 13.00
CA ARG A 141 30.28 -7.90 11.96
C ARG A 141 28.88 -7.40 11.62
N HIS A 142 27.87 -8.27 11.66
CA HIS A 142 26.48 -7.87 11.46
C HIS A 142 25.91 -7.11 12.67
N ALA A 143 26.33 -7.40 13.89
CA ALA A 143 25.82 -6.72 15.09
C ALA A 143 26.48 -5.35 15.36
N ARG A 144 27.67 -5.10 14.79
CA ARG A 144 28.49 -3.92 15.09
C ARG A 144 27.90 -2.59 14.57
N PRO A 145 27.41 -2.48 13.32
CA PRO A 145 26.95 -1.20 12.78
C PRO A 145 25.67 -0.70 13.44
N ALA A 146 25.49 0.62 13.45
CA ALA A 146 24.18 1.24 13.61
C ALA A 146 23.58 1.42 12.21
N TYR A 147 22.58 0.62 11.88
CA TYR A 147 21.97 0.60 10.56
C TYR A 147 20.91 1.69 10.43
N ARG A 148 21.03 2.58 9.45
CA ARG A 148 19.99 3.58 9.21
C ARG A 148 18.79 2.96 8.50
N VAL A 149 17.58 3.27 8.97
CA VAL A 149 16.32 2.99 8.26
C VAL A 149 16.11 4.06 7.20
N TYR A 150 16.48 3.78 5.96
CA TYR A 150 16.34 4.74 4.86
C TYR A 150 14.87 4.93 4.44
N MET A 151 14.08 3.87 4.56
CA MET A 151 12.65 3.86 4.28
C MET A 151 12.01 2.59 4.85
N ILE A 152 10.68 2.63 4.93
CA ILE A 152 9.84 1.45 5.17
C ILE A 152 8.92 1.29 3.97
N GLY A 153 8.88 0.09 3.40
CA GLY A 153 8.15 -0.19 2.16
C GLY A 153 8.14 -1.67 1.84
N PHE A 154 7.71 -2.07 0.65
CA PHE A 154 7.43 -3.48 0.27
C PHE A 154 6.24 -4.11 0.99
N SER A 155 6.23 -4.11 2.33
CA SER A 155 5.11 -4.52 3.16
C SER A 155 5.08 -3.70 4.47
N PRO A 156 3.95 -3.71 5.22
CA PRO A 156 3.85 -2.92 6.44
C PRO A 156 4.98 -3.23 7.43
N GLY A 157 5.78 -2.22 7.77
CA GLY A 157 6.89 -2.30 8.72
C GLY A 157 8.18 -2.95 8.21
N PHE A 158 8.32 -3.27 6.92
CA PHE A 158 9.56 -3.85 6.39
C PHE A 158 10.63 -2.74 6.22
N PRO A 159 11.72 -2.76 7.00
CA PRO A 159 12.72 -1.71 6.97
C PRO A 159 13.78 -1.98 5.90
N TYR A 160 14.15 -0.95 5.16
CA TYR A 160 15.34 -0.99 4.31
C TYR A 160 16.52 -0.38 5.06
N LEU A 161 17.42 -1.25 5.50
CA LEU A 161 18.57 -0.89 6.31
C LEU A 161 19.83 -0.74 5.45
N GLY A 162 20.54 0.38 5.60
CA GLY A 162 21.84 0.60 4.98
C GLY A 162 22.98 0.57 6.00
N GLY A 163 24.21 0.45 5.50
CA GLY A 163 25.42 0.36 6.34
C GLY A 163 25.92 -1.06 6.62
N LEU A 164 25.50 -2.05 5.82
CA LEU A 164 26.06 -3.41 5.89
C LEU A 164 27.56 -3.41 5.57
N ASP A 165 28.34 -4.12 6.39
CA ASP A 165 29.75 -4.39 6.12
C ASP A 165 29.89 -5.01 4.71
N PRO A 166 30.66 -4.38 3.80
CA PRO A 166 30.86 -4.88 2.44
C PRO A 166 31.34 -6.33 2.38
N GLU A 167 32.09 -6.80 3.39
CA GLU A 167 32.58 -8.18 3.48
C GLU A 167 31.48 -9.19 3.84
N LEU A 168 30.29 -8.74 4.25
CA LEU A 168 29.12 -9.59 4.47
C LEU A 168 28.18 -9.64 3.26
N ALA A 169 28.52 -8.96 2.16
CA ALA A 169 27.66 -8.94 1.00
C ALA A 169 27.53 -10.33 0.37
N MET A 170 26.30 -10.82 0.23
CA MET A 170 26.03 -12.16 -0.30
C MET A 170 24.81 -12.17 -1.22
N PRO A 171 24.77 -13.02 -2.25
CA PRO A 171 23.65 -13.07 -3.18
C PRO A 171 22.39 -13.62 -2.51
N ARG A 172 21.24 -13.31 -3.11
CA ARG A 172 19.96 -13.97 -2.80
C ARG A 172 20.07 -15.49 -3.03
N THR A 173 19.16 -16.24 -2.42
CA THR A 173 18.97 -17.65 -2.76
C THR A 173 18.58 -17.77 -4.25
N PRO A 174 19.04 -18.81 -4.97
CA PRO A 174 18.69 -18.99 -6.38
C PRO A 174 17.18 -19.14 -6.62
N ALA A 175 16.47 -19.78 -5.68
CA ALA A 175 15.02 -19.84 -5.64
C ALA A 175 14.54 -19.23 -4.31
N PRO A 176 13.54 -18.34 -4.31
CA PRO A 176 12.98 -17.79 -3.08
C PRO A 176 12.27 -18.89 -2.28
N ARG A 177 12.37 -18.82 -0.94
CA ARG A 177 11.56 -19.64 -0.06
C ARG A 177 10.10 -19.27 -0.22
N ALA A 178 9.23 -20.29 -0.19
CA ALA A 178 7.79 -20.09 -0.25
C ALA A 178 7.27 -19.33 0.99
N SER A 179 7.88 -19.57 2.15
CA SER A 179 7.59 -18.86 3.40
C SER A 179 8.89 -18.55 4.15
N VAL A 180 9.00 -17.30 4.61
CA VAL A 180 9.98 -16.80 5.57
C VAL A 180 9.21 -16.32 6.79
N PRO A 181 9.46 -16.87 8.00
CA PRO A 181 8.75 -16.48 9.20
C PRO A 181 8.90 -14.99 9.57
N PRO A 182 7.91 -14.38 10.25
CA PRO A 182 8.07 -13.05 10.84
C PRO A 182 9.27 -12.99 11.80
N GLY A 183 9.89 -11.83 11.88
CA GLY A 183 11.10 -11.57 12.68
C GLY A 183 12.40 -12.08 12.05
N SER A 184 12.34 -12.80 10.92
CA SER A 184 13.56 -13.31 10.26
C SER A 184 14.46 -12.16 9.83
N VAL A 185 15.74 -12.23 10.15
CA VAL A 185 16.78 -11.28 9.78
C VAL A 185 17.59 -11.87 8.63
N GLY A 186 17.69 -11.14 7.53
CA GLY A 186 18.38 -11.64 6.35
C GLY A 186 19.28 -10.64 5.67
N ILE A 187 20.16 -11.16 4.81
CA ILE A 187 21.06 -10.36 3.96
C ILE A 187 20.79 -10.67 2.47
N ALA A 188 20.81 -9.63 1.64
CA ALA A 188 20.80 -9.75 0.19
C ALA A 188 21.61 -8.61 -0.46
N GLY A 189 22.61 -8.97 -1.27
CA GLY A 189 23.57 -8.00 -1.81
C GLY A 189 24.24 -7.24 -0.67
N ARG A 190 24.16 -5.91 -0.72
CA ARG A 190 24.75 -5.00 0.29
C ARG A 190 23.73 -4.52 1.34
N GLN A 191 22.62 -5.24 1.50
CA GLN A 191 21.52 -4.84 2.38
C GLN A 191 21.23 -5.92 3.43
N THR A 192 20.80 -5.45 4.60
CA THR A 192 20.20 -6.28 5.65
C THR A 192 18.78 -5.77 5.95
N GLY A 193 17.96 -6.60 6.57
CA GLY A 193 16.54 -6.34 6.73
C GLY A 193 15.88 -7.38 7.62
N ILE A 194 14.67 -7.07 8.06
CA ILE A 194 13.90 -7.90 8.98
C ILE A 194 12.50 -8.08 8.38
N TYR A 195 12.06 -9.33 8.24
CA TYR A 195 10.74 -9.66 7.71
C TYR A 195 9.66 -9.39 8.78
N PRO A 196 8.73 -8.44 8.59
CA PRO A 196 7.68 -8.14 9.58
C PRO A 196 6.49 -9.11 9.50
N TRP A 197 6.32 -9.78 8.36
CA TRP A 197 5.22 -10.71 8.08
C TRP A 197 5.76 -12.01 7.49
N GLU A 198 4.97 -13.06 7.62
CA GLU A 198 5.20 -14.29 6.87
C GLU A 198 5.07 -13.99 5.38
N SER A 199 6.12 -14.22 4.61
CA SER A 199 6.13 -13.92 3.18
C SER A 199 7.18 -14.74 2.42
N PRO A 200 7.01 -14.95 1.11
CA PRO A 200 8.06 -15.52 0.28
C PRO A 200 9.31 -14.61 0.26
N GLY A 201 10.50 -15.20 0.24
CA GLY A 201 11.73 -14.42 0.34
C GLY A 201 12.97 -15.16 -0.14
N GLY A 202 13.82 -14.45 -0.90
CA GLY A 202 15.10 -14.97 -1.38
C GLY A 202 16.30 -14.47 -0.59
N TRP A 203 16.12 -13.86 0.57
CA TRP A 203 17.24 -13.36 1.38
C TRP A 203 17.87 -14.50 2.17
N ARG A 204 19.16 -14.37 2.48
CA ARG A 204 19.89 -15.33 3.31
C ARG A 204 19.57 -15.06 4.77
N ILE A 205 18.82 -15.94 5.41
CA ILE A 205 18.31 -15.81 6.77
C ILE A 205 19.38 -16.26 7.77
N ILE A 206 19.92 -15.31 8.53
CA ILE A 206 21.05 -15.53 9.44
C ILE A 206 20.64 -15.55 10.91
N GLY A 207 19.42 -15.12 11.24
CA GLY A 207 18.87 -15.15 12.59
C GLY A 207 17.41 -14.68 12.63
N ARG A 208 16.81 -14.66 13.82
CA ARG A 208 15.42 -14.22 14.03
C ARG A 208 15.29 -13.39 15.30
N THR A 209 14.46 -12.35 15.23
CA THR A 209 14.06 -11.53 16.39
C THR A 209 12.66 -11.92 16.86
N PRO A 210 12.35 -11.88 18.18
CA PRO A 210 10.98 -12.02 18.69
C PRO A 210 10.15 -10.76 18.42
N LEU A 211 10.79 -9.62 18.08
CA LEU A 211 10.13 -8.35 18.07
C LEU A 211 9.13 -8.30 16.93
N LYS A 212 7.90 -7.89 17.25
CA LYS A 212 6.88 -7.60 16.25
C LYS A 212 7.11 -6.21 15.70
N LEU A 213 7.63 -6.16 14.47
CA LEU A 213 7.99 -4.94 13.76
C LEU A 213 6.77 -4.09 13.38
N PHE A 214 5.65 -4.75 13.09
CA PHE A 214 4.41 -4.07 12.75
C PHE A 214 3.23 -4.72 13.46
N ASP A 215 2.40 -3.90 14.09
CA ASP A 215 1.18 -4.30 14.76
C ASP A 215 0.09 -3.24 14.56
N PRO A 216 -0.91 -3.50 13.71
CA PRO A 216 -1.95 -2.53 13.43
C PRO A 216 -2.86 -2.21 14.62
N ALA A 217 -2.78 -2.99 15.71
CA ALA A 217 -3.54 -2.76 16.94
C ALA A 217 -2.85 -1.80 17.92
N ARG A 218 -1.56 -1.46 17.70
CA ARG A 218 -0.83 -0.50 18.54
C ARG A 218 -1.17 0.93 18.14
N GLU A 219 -1.09 1.84 19.11
CA GLU A 219 -1.17 3.29 18.86
C GLU A 219 -0.13 3.74 17.82
N ASN A 220 1.10 3.25 17.96
CA ASN A 220 2.15 3.37 16.94
C ASN A 220 2.34 2.01 16.27
N PRO A 221 1.83 1.82 15.03
CA PRO A 221 1.73 0.49 14.45
C PRO A 221 3.06 -0.06 13.96
N SER A 222 4.07 0.78 13.75
CA SER A 222 5.41 0.35 13.35
C SER A 222 6.40 0.55 14.49
N LEU A 223 7.23 -0.46 14.76
CA LEU A 223 8.33 -0.34 15.72
C LEU A 223 9.41 0.62 15.20
N LEU A 224 9.76 0.46 13.92
CA LEU A 224 10.77 1.25 13.22
C LEU A 224 10.10 2.36 12.42
N HIS A 225 10.80 3.48 12.26
CA HIS A 225 10.39 4.60 11.40
C HIS A 225 11.54 5.03 10.47
N PRO A 226 11.25 5.61 9.30
CA PRO A 226 12.27 6.22 8.46
C PRO A 226 13.10 7.24 9.26
N GLY A 227 14.42 7.10 9.22
CA GLY A 227 15.37 7.90 10.00
C GLY A 227 15.82 7.29 11.33
N ASP A 228 15.14 6.26 11.85
CA ASP A 228 15.65 5.51 13.00
C ASP A 228 16.97 4.81 12.66
N THR A 229 17.75 4.48 13.69
CA THR A 229 18.91 3.60 13.60
C THR A 229 18.61 2.30 14.30
N VAL A 230 19.06 1.18 13.72
CA VAL A 230 18.86 -0.17 14.25
C VAL A 230 20.20 -0.74 14.65
N ARG A 231 20.30 -1.25 15.88
CA ARG A 231 21.45 -2.03 16.35
C ARG A 231 21.00 -3.44 16.66
N PHE A 232 21.53 -4.41 15.92
CA PHE A 232 21.27 -5.82 16.23
C PHE A 232 22.09 -6.25 17.45
N VAL A 233 21.44 -6.96 18.37
CA VAL A 233 22.05 -7.46 19.61
C VAL A 233 21.96 -8.99 19.60
N PRO A 234 23.09 -9.70 19.44
CA PRO A 234 23.11 -11.15 19.55
C PRO A 234 22.66 -11.59 20.95
N VAL A 235 21.76 -12.58 21.02
CA VAL A 235 21.33 -13.19 22.28
C VAL A 235 21.26 -14.71 22.15
N GLU A 236 21.59 -15.40 23.24
CA GLU A 236 21.61 -16.88 23.31
C GLU A 236 20.32 -17.45 23.94
N GLU A 237 19.73 -16.74 24.92
CA GLU A 237 18.55 -17.21 25.68
C GLU A 237 17.24 -16.52 25.26
N PRO A 238 16.20 -17.27 24.86
CA PRO A 238 14.90 -16.72 24.51
C PRO A 238 14.12 -16.09 25.67
N GLU A 239 14.37 -16.41 26.94
CA GLU A 239 13.59 -15.80 28.04
C GLU A 239 13.92 -14.31 28.25
N LEU A 240 15.10 -13.85 27.80
CA LEU A 240 15.48 -12.43 27.76
C LEU A 240 14.86 -11.67 26.57
N LEU A 241 14.30 -12.40 25.59
CA LEU A 241 13.69 -11.86 24.37
C LEU A 241 12.27 -11.32 24.60
N GLU A 242 11.52 -11.91 25.53
CA GLU A 242 10.11 -11.54 25.77
C GLU A 242 9.94 -10.27 26.61
N ALA A 243 10.96 -9.89 27.40
CA ALA A 243 10.96 -8.68 28.22
C ALA A 243 11.43 -7.42 27.47
N TRP A 244 12.00 -7.56 26.27
CA TRP A 244 12.47 -6.44 25.46
C TRP A 244 11.37 -6.00 24.49
N ASP A 245 10.92 -4.75 24.62
CA ASP A 245 10.04 -4.09 23.64
C ASP A 245 10.82 -3.37 22.53
N GLY A 246 12.16 -3.49 22.53
CA GLY A 246 13.06 -2.92 21.54
C GLY A 246 13.43 -1.46 21.77
N LEU A 247 12.93 -0.82 22.84
CA LEU A 247 13.16 0.60 23.15
C LEU A 247 13.96 0.77 24.45
N SER A 248 14.90 1.72 24.49
CA SER A 248 15.44 2.16 25.78
C SER A 248 14.36 2.93 26.57
N PRO A 249 14.44 3.04 27.91
CA PRO A 249 13.51 3.85 28.69
C PRO A 249 13.40 5.31 28.23
N GLU A 250 14.47 5.86 27.64
CA GLU A 250 14.51 7.21 27.07
C GLU A 250 13.79 7.26 25.70
N ASP A 251 13.93 6.22 24.87
CA ASP A 251 13.28 6.14 23.55
C ASP A 251 11.77 5.90 23.63
N LYS A 252 11.27 5.39 24.77
CA LYS A 252 9.81 5.32 25.05
C LYS A 252 9.16 6.68 25.14
N GLN A 253 9.93 7.73 25.43
CA GLN A 253 9.45 9.10 25.60
C GLN A 253 9.60 9.96 24.33
N LEU A 254 10.39 9.50 23.35
CA LEU A 254 10.56 10.20 22.08
C LEU A 254 9.39 9.88 21.14
N PRO A 255 8.67 10.90 20.62
CA PRO A 255 7.67 10.65 19.58
C PRO A 255 8.37 10.03 18.36
N PRO A 256 7.71 9.13 17.61
CA PRO A 256 8.29 8.59 16.39
C PRO A 256 8.72 9.72 15.45
N ALA A 257 9.96 9.66 14.96
CA ALA A 257 10.47 10.72 14.12
C ALA A 257 9.64 10.78 12.82
N GLY A 258 9.02 11.93 12.53
CA GLY A 258 8.20 12.13 11.33
C GLY A 258 6.78 11.58 11.41
N SER A 259 6.27 11.21 12.59
CA SER A 259 4.84 10.97 12.77
C SER A 259 4.11 12.29 13.02
N MET A 260 3.50 12.88 11.98
CA MET A 260 2.12 13.32 12.21
C MET A 260 1.27 12.06 12.09
N GLN A 261 0.70 11.63 13.22
CA GLN A 261 -0.47 10.77 13.15
C GLN A 261 -1.54 11.57 12.38
N PRO A 262 -2.27 10.95 11.42
CA PRO A 262 -3.42 11.63 10.83
C PRO A 262 -4.31 12.14 11.97
N GLY A 263 -4.78 13.39 11.83
CA GLY A 263 -5.54 14.11 12.86
C GLY A 263 -6.55 13.19 13.55
N GLY A 264 -6.52 13.25 14.89
CA GLY A 264 -7.00 12.20 15.79
C GLY A 264 -8.26 11.45 15.35
N LEU A 265 -8.26 10.16 15.71
CA LEU A 265 -9.46 9.34 15.79
C LEU A 265 -10.61 10.18 16.36
N PRO A 266 -11.81 10.19 15.74
CA PRO A 266 -13.01 10.52 16.50
C PRO A 266 -12.96 9.66 17.77
N GLY A 267 -12.98 10.34 18.92
CA GLY A 267 -12.63 9.78 20.21
C GLY A 267 -13.40 8.52 20.60
N GLU A 268 -12.79 7.81 21.54
CA GLU A 268 -13.38 6.92 22.54
C GLU A 268 -14.84 6.49 22.34
N GLY A 269 -15.03 5.18 22.16
CA GLY A 269 -16.01 4.46 22.96
C GLY A 269 -17.49 4.76 22.71
N GLY A 270 -17.87 5.23 21.52
CA GLY A 270 -19.23 5.00 21.06
C GLY A 270 -19.40 3.49 20.88
N LEU A 271 -20.25 2.84 21.68
CA LEU A 271 -20.74 1.49 21.34
C LEU A 271 -21.08 1.52 19.85
N LEU A 272 -20.39 0.70 19.04
CA LEU A 272 -20.85 0.41 17.68
C LEU A 272 -22.21 -0.25 17.87
N VAL A 273 -23.27 0.55 17.80
CA VAL A 273 -24.62 0.02 17.74
C VAL A 273 -24.69 -0.67 16.39
N SER A 274 -24.46 -1.97 16.40
CA SER A 274 -24.57 -2.82 15.23
C SER A 274 -25.64 -3.87 15.44
N ALA A 275 -26.16 -4.37 14.33
CA ALA A 275 -27.08 -5.49 14.32
C ALA A 275 -26.55 -6.57 13.37
N PRO A 276 -26.60 -7.85 13.74
CA PRO A 276 -26.29 -8.94 12.83
C PRO A 276 -27.32 -8.93 11.70
N ALA A 277 -26.85 -8.79 10.46
CA ALA A 277 -27.72 -8.58 9.30
C ALA A 277 -27.64 -9.69 8.28
N PHE A 278 -26.48 -10.33 8.12
CA PHE A 278 -26.30 -11.40 7.16
C PHE A 278 -25.55 -12.59 7.75
N GLU A 279 -26.04 -13.80 7.47
CA GLU A 279 -25.27 -15.03 7.59
C GLU A 279 -24.72 -15.40 6.20
N VAL A 280 -23.42 -15.68 6.13
CA VAL A 280 -22.75 -16.08 4.88
C VAL A 280 -22.98 -17.57 4.64
N GLU A 281 -23.89 -17.91 3.73
CA GLU A 281 -24.06 -19.32 3.32
C GLU A 281 -23.00 -19.76 2.32
N ARG A 282 -22.68 -18.90 1.34
CA ARG A 282 -21.53 -19.10 0.43
C ARG A 282 -20.79 -17.78 0.24
N PRO A 283 -19.47 -17.72 0.48
CA PRO A 283 -18.73 -16.45 0.46
C PRO A 283 -18.41 -15.93 -0.94
N GLY A 284 -18.56 -16.73 -2.00
CA GLY A 284 -17.99 -16.41 -3.31
C GLY A 284 -16.52 -16.84 -3.42
N LEU A 285 -15.78 -16.38 -4.45
CA LEU A 285 -14.36 -16.74 -4.63
C LEU A 285 -13.50 -16.02 -3.60
N PHE A 286 -13.69 -14.71 -3.56
CA PHE A 286 -12.90 -13.77 -2.78
C PHE A 286 -13.75 -12.54 -2.51
N SER A 287 -14.30 -12.47 -1.30
CA SER A 287 -15.20 -11.41 -0.87
C SER A 287 -14.65 -10.78 0.40
N ILE A 288 -14.46 -9.47 0.38
CA ILE A 288 -13.82 -8.68 1.44
C ILE A 288 -14.60 -7.41 1.71
N ILE A 289 -14.55 -6.94 2.96
CA ILE A 289 -15.06 -5.61 3.32
C ILE A 289 -14.05 -4.57 2.88
N VAL A 290 -14.52 -3.54 2.17
CA VAL A 290 -13.74 -2.41 1.69
C VAL A 290 -14.43 -1.09 2.01
N ASP A 291 -13.63 -0.04 2.17
CA ASP A 291 -14.06 1.36 2.19
C ASP A 291 -13.25 2.16 1.14
N ASP A 292 -13.05 3.47 1.34
CA ASP A 292 -12.25 4.33 0.45
C ASP A 292 -10.72 4.24 0.66
N GLY A 293 -10.28 3.35 1.55
CA GLY A 293 -8.89 2.99 1.77
C GLY A 293 -8.25 3.64 3.01
N ARG A 294 -7.00 3.24 3.25
CA ARG A 294 -6.18 3.55 4.42
C ARG A 294 -5.08 4.54 4.07
N ARG A 295 -5.30 5.81 4.41
CA ARG A 295 -4.40 6.93 4.09
C ARG A 295 -3.55 7.32 5.30
N GLY A 296 -2.37 7.89 5.04
CA GLY A 296 -1.47 8.41 6.08
C GLY A 296 -0.44 7.41 6.61
N TYR A 297 -0.43 6.18 6.09
CA TYR A 297 0.43 5.10 6.55
C TYR A 297 1.38 4.56 5.47
N ARG A 298 1.44 5.17 4.27
CA ARG A 298 2.28 4.66 3.17
C ARG A 298 3.77 4.70 3.50
N LYS A 299 4.20 5.69 4.31
CA LYS A 299 5.55 5.80 4.87
C LYS A 299 5.94 4.64 5.78
N LEU A 300 4.97 3.84 6.22
CA LEU A 300 5.15 2.63 7.02
C LEU A 300 4.90 1.34 6.21
N GLY A 301 4.84 1.43 4.88
CA GLY A 301 4.61 0.28 4.00
C GLY A 301 3.16 -0.20 3.93
N VAL A 302 2.21 0.55 4.50
CA VAL A 302 0.78 0.19 4.50
C VAL A 302 0.13 0.63 3.18
N PRO A 303 -0.42 -0.31 2.38
CA PRO A 303 -1.09 0.05 1.14
C PRO A 303 -2.42 0.76 1.40
N LEU A 304 -2.92 1.41 0.36
CA LEU A 304 -4.23 2.07 0.42
C LEU A 304 -5.34 1.05 0.66
N SER A 305 -5.29 -0.13 0.04
CA SER A 305 -6.43 -1.03 -0.06
C SER A 305 -7.66 -0.27 -0.55
N GLY A 306 -8.85 -0.47 0.03
CA GLY A 306 -10.07 0.15 -0.48
C GLY A 306 -10.69 -0.60 -1.66
N ALA A 307 -11.84 -0.12 -2.08
CA ALA A 307 -12.53 -0.60 -3.26
C ALA A 307 -11.66 -0.38 -4.51
N ALA A 308 -11.46 -1.43 -5.31
CA ALA A 308 -10.61 -1.30 -6.50
C ALA A 308 -11.31 -0.55 -7.66
N ASP A 309 -12.63 -0.71 -7.76
CA ASP A 309 -13.53 0.04 -8.63
C ASP A 309 -14.37 0.97 -7.75
N VAL A 310 -13.78 2.14 -7.47
CA VAL A 310 -14.35 3.16 -6.58
C VAL A 310 -15.67 3.73 -7.11
N SER A 311 -15.91 3.69 -8.42
CA SER A 311 -17.13 4.21 -9.05
C SER A 311 -18.33 3.31 -8.75
N SER A 312 -18.20 2.00 -8.96
CA SER A 312 -19.25 1.05 -8.63
C SER A 312 -19.49 0.96 -7.12
N TYR A 313 -18.41 0.94 -6.34
CA TYR A 313 -18.49 1.01 -4.88
C TYR A 313 -19.26 2.23 -4.38
N ALA A 314 -18.91 3.44 -4.83
CA ALA A 314 -19.58 4.66 -4.41
C ALA A 314 -21.05 4.68 -4.84
N LEU A 315 -21.37 4.17 -6.04
CA LEU A 315 -22.74 4.04 -6.53
C LEU A 315 -23.57 3.12 -5.63
N ALA A 316 -23.06 1.95 -5.23
CA ALA A 316 -23.78 1.02 -4.36
C ALA A 316 -24.15 1.68 -3.03
N ASN A 317 -23.20 2.37 -2.42
CA ASN A 317 -23.41 3.09 -1.17
C ASN A 317 -24.47 4.20 -1.30
N LEU A 318 -24.35 5.03 -2.35
CA LEU A 318 -25.31 6.10 -2.59
C LEU A 318 -26.73 5.55 -2.78
N LEU A 319 -26.91 4.47 -3.55
CA LEU A 319 -28.22 3.83 -3.75
C LEU A 319 -28.84 3.32 -2.44
N CYS A 320 -28.02 2.92 -1.47
CA CYS A 320 -28.46 2.52 -0.13
C CYS A 320 -28.71 3.70 0.83
N GLY A 321 -28.49 4.94 0.39
CA GLY A 321 -28.54 6.13 1.24
C GLY A 321 -27.34 6.33 2.15
N ASN A 322 -26.27 5.57 1.94
CA ASN A 322 -25.06 5.69 2.73
C ASN A 322 -24.24 6.89 2.26
N LYS A 323 -23.31 7.34 3.11
CA LYS A 323 -22.21 8.18 2.65
C LYS A 323 -21.40 7.41 1.59
N PRO A 324 -20.82 8.07 0.56
CA PRO A 324 -20.08 7.40 -0.51
C PRO A 324 -18.92 6.51 -0.05
N LYS A 325 -18.40 6.75 1.17
CA LYS A 325 -17.25 6.08 1.76
C LYS A 325 -17.62 5.02 2.81
N ALA A 326 -18.89 4.65 2.94
CA ALA A 326 -19.32 3.65 3.91
C ALA A 326 -18.81 2.24 3.53
N PRO A 327 -18.51 1.37 4.51
CA PRO A 327 -18.00 0.03 4.21
C PRO A 327 -19.01 -0.80 3.39
N ALA A 328 -18.51 -1.42 2.33
CA ALA A 328 -19.26 -2.28 1.41
C ALA A 328 -18.52 -3.61 1.20
N LEU A 329 -19.23 -4.61 0.69
CA LEU A 329 -18.66 -5.89 0.32
C LEU A 329 -18.17 -5.84 -1.14
N GLU A 330 -16.86 -5.97 -1.37
CA GLU A 330 -16.30 -6.22 -2.70
C GLU A 330 -16.22 -7.73 -2.93
N MET A 331 -16.72 -8.20 -4.07
CA MET A 331 -16.69 -9.60 -4.51
C MET A 331 -15.93 -9.71 -5.83
N THR A 332 -15.16 -10.77 -6.01
CA THR A 332 -14.30 -11.00 -7.19
C THR A 332 -14.71 -12.27 -7.94
N LEU A 333 -14.86 -12.19 -9.27
CA LEU A 333 -15.23 -13.25 -10.23
C LEU A 333 -16.56 -13.97 -10.04
N TRP A 334 -16.99 -14.28 -8.82
CA TRP A 334 -18.34 -14.73 -8.53
C TRP A 334 -18.77 -14.31 -7.12
N GLY A 335 -20.04 -13.93 -7.00
CA GLY A 335 -20.59 -13.33 -5.80
C GLY A 335 -20.92 -14.31 -4.67
N ALA A 336 -21.42 -13.72 -3.59
CA ALA A 336 -21.81 -14.41 -2.37
C ALA A 336 -23.31 -14.79 -2.38
N ARG A 337 -23.64 -15.76 -1.54
CA ARG A 337 -25.02 -16.10 -1.15
C ARG A 337 -25.18 -15.80 0.34
N LEU A 338 -25.99 -14.79 0.65
CA LEU A 338 -26.14 -14.23 1.99
C LEU A 338 -27.59 -14.37 2.43
N LYS A 339 -27.81 -14.88 3.64
CA LYS A 339 -29.14 -14.95 4.26
C LYS A 339 -29.35 -13.73 5.14
N ALA A 340 -30.40 -12.96 4.88
CA ALA A 340 -30.75 -11.81 5.69
C ALA A 340 -31.30 -12.28 7.06
N LEU A 341 -30.77 -11.74 8.15
CA LEU A 341 -31.20 -12.04 9.52
C LEU A 341 -32.25 -11.04 10.03
N ILE A 342 -32.29 -9.87 9.39
CA ILE A 342 -33.24 -8.78 9.63
C ILE A 342 -33.69 -8.23 8.29
N ASP A 343 -34.74 -7.40 8.28
CA ASP A 343 -35.13 -6.65 7.09
C ASP A 343 -34.02 -5.65 6.72
N VAL A 344 -33.57 -5.68 5.47
CA VAL A 344 -32.48 -4.85 4.96
C VAL A 344 -32.81 -4.25 3.60
N VAL A 345 -32.08 -3.19 3.25
CA VAL A 345 -32.06 -2.62 1.90
C VAL A 345 -30.64 -2.71 1.37
N VAL A 346 -30.49 -3.33 0.21
CA VAL A 346 -29.19 -3.55 -0.44
C VAL A 346 -29.17 -2.95 -1.84
N ALA A 347 -27.98 -2.68 -2.36
CA ALA A 347 -27.78 -2.36 -3.76
C ALA A 347 -26.54 -3.12 -4.25
N VAL A 348 -26.67 -3.76 -5.41
CA VAL A 348 -25.57 -4.46 -6.09
C VAL A 348 -25.16 -3.70 -7.33
N THR A 349 -23.87 -3.39 -7.47
CA THR A 349 -23.28 -2.67 -8.62
C THR A 349 -21.99 -3.37 -9.08
N GLY A 350 -21.33 -2.83 -10.12
CA GLY A 350 -20.08 -3.39 -10.65
C GLY A 350 -20.32 -4.16 -11.93
N ALA A 351 -19.52 -5.22 -12.14
CA ALA A 351 -19.64 -6.10 -13.29
C ALA A 351 -21.07 -6.67 -13.39
N PRO A 352 -21.77 -6.50 -14.52
CA PRO A 352 -23.13 -7.00 -14.69
C PRO A 352 -23.20 -8.52 -14.44
N CYS A 353 -24.06 -8.95 -13.52
CA CYS A 353 -24.25 -10.35 -13.16
C CYS A 353 -25.71 -10.62 -12.75
N PRO A 354 -26.16 -11.88 -12.76
CA PRO A 354 -27.45 -12.24 -12.18
C PRO A 354 -27.48 -11.96 -10.67
N VAL A 355 -28.54 -11.31 -10.19
CA VAL A 355 -28.82 -11.14 -8.76
C VAL A 355 -30.21 -11.71 -8.50
N ASN A 356 -30.31 -12.63 -7.54
CA ASN A 356 -31.57 -13.27 -7.18
C ASN A 356 -31.88 -13.08 -5.70
N VAL A 357 -33.17 -12.97 -5.37
CA VAL A 357 -33.68 -13.05 -4.00
C VAL A 357 -34.70 -14.18 -3.94
N ASP A 358 -34.43 -15.21 -3.13
CA ASP A 358 -35.25 -16.44 -3.06
C ASP A 358 -35.55 -17.04 -4.45
N GLY A 359 -34.54 -17.03 -5.33
CA GLY A 359 -34.62 -17.54 -6.71
C GLY A 359 -35.33 -16.63 -7.72
N ARG A 360 -35.81 -15.45 -7.32
CA ARG A 360 -36.41 -14.46 -8.23
C ARG A 360 -35.37 -13.42 -8.66
N PRO A 361 -35.29 -13.05 -9.96
CA PRO A 361 -34.31 -12.07 -10.44
C PRO A 361 -34.64 -10.65 -9.96
N PHE A 362 -33.59 -9.88 -9.64
CA PHE A 362 -33.64 -8.46 -9.30
C PHE A 362 -32.58 -7.69 -10.11
N SER A 363 -32.83 -6.39 -10.35
CA SER A 363 -31.90 -5.58 -11.12
C SER A 363 -30.72 -5.14 -10.28
N MET A 364 -29.56 -5.06 -10.91
CA MET A 364 -28.43 -4.31 -10.36
C MET A 364 -28.68 -2.80 -10.49
N ASN A 365 -27.91 -2.02 -9.73
CA ASN A 365 -27.91 -0.55 -9.75
C ASN A 365 -29.22 0.11 -9.28
N GLU A 366 -29.99 -0.60 -8.46
CA GLU A 366 -31.16 -0.07 -7.76
C GLU A 366 -31.20 -0.59 -6.31
N PRO A 367 -31.84 0.14 -5.38
CA PRO A 367 -32.06 -0.36 -4.03
C PRO A 367 -33.15 -1.45 -4.01
N VAL A 368 -32.84 -2.56 -3.37
CA VAL A 368 -33.72 -3.72 -3.22
C VAL A 368 -33.98 -4.01 -1.75
N ARG A 369 -35.24 -4.14 -1.37
CA ARG A 369 -35.64 -4.56 -0.02
C ARG A 369 -35.59 -6.08 0.09
N ILE A 370 -34.94 -6.59 1.14
CA ILE A 370 -34.82 -8.01 1.45
C ILE A 370 -35.42 -8.23 2.83
N SER A 371 -36.42 -9.10 2.93
CA SER A 371 -37.03 -9.46 4.21
C SER A 371 -36.11 -10.37 5.01
N ALA A 372 -36.23 -10.33 6.34
CA ALA A 372 -35.59 -11.28 7.24
C ALA A 372 -35.93 -12.73 6.83
N GLY A 373 -34.92 -13.58 6.79
CA GLY A 373 -35.01 -14.98 6.36
C GLY A 373 -34.82 -15.20 4.86
N SER A 374 -34.98 -14.18 4.02
CA SER A 374 -34.71 -14.29 2.57
C SER A 374 -33.22 -14.38 2.27
N VAL A 375 -32.91 -14.95 1.12
CA VAL A 375 -31.56 -15.13 0.63
C VAL A 375 -31.31 -14.25 -0.58
N VAL A 376 -30.26 -13.45 -0.53
CA VAL A 376 -29.70 -12.77 -1.72
C VAL A 376 -28.54 -13.60 -2.29
N GLU A 377 -28.60 -13.87 -3.59
CA GLU A 377 -27.57 -14.59 -4.35
C GLU A 377 -27.03 -13.71 -5.47
N ILE A 378 -25.74 -13.41 -5.41
CA ILE A 378 -25.01 -12.68 -6.45
C ILE A 378 -24.23 -13.69 -7.28
N GLY A 379 -24.51 -13.74 -8.58
CA GLY A 379 -23.95 -14.71 -9.50
C GLY A 379 -22.55 -14.38 -9.99
N SER A 380 -22.18 -15.02 -11.10
CA SER A 380 -20.93 -14.75 -11.83
C SER A 380 -21.23 -13.78 -13.00
N PRO A 381 -20.43 -12.73 -13.19
CA PRO A 381 -20.53 -11.87 -14.35
C PRO A 381 -19.90 -12.55 -15.59
N PRO A 382 -20.53 -12.49 -16.77
CA PRO A 382 -19.95 -13.04 -17.99
C PRO A 382 -18.73 -12.24 -18.46
N LYS A 383 -18.64 -10.96 -18.13
CA LYS A 383 -17.50 -10.06 -18.38
C LYS A 383 -17.30 -9.14 -17.17
N GLY A 384 -16.07 -8.67 -16.95
CA GLY A 384 -15.72 -7.92 -15.74
C GLY A 384 -15.28 -8.84 -14.60
N CYS A 385 -14.82 -8.23 -13.51
CA CYS A 385 -14.11 -8.92 -12.43
C CYS A 385 -14.73 -8.66 -11.05
N ARG A 386 -15.23 -7.45 -10.78
CA ARG A 386 -15.61 -7.02 -9.43
C ARG A 386 -17.05 -6.55 -9.35
N MET A 387 -17.73 -6.96 -8.28
CA MET A 387 -19.08 -6.54 -7.92
C MET A 387 -19.08 -6.00 -6.49
N TYR A 388 -19.99 -5.09 -6.18
CA TYR A 388 -20.12 -4.50 -4.86
C TYR A 388 -21.53 -4.70 -4.34
N LEU A 389 -21.64 -5.09 -3.07
CA LEU A 389 -22.90 -5.06 -2.33
C LEU A 389 -22.76 -4.04 -1.21
N ALA A 390 -23.60 -3.01 -1.25
CA ALA A 390 -23.81 -2.13 -0.11
C ALA A 390 -25.14 -2.49 0.56
N VAL A 391 -25.23 -2.16 1.84
CA VAL A 391 -26.44 -2.29 2.67
C VAL A 391 -26.68 -0.97 3.37
N SER A 392 -27.94 -0.56 3.53
CA SER A 392 -28.25 0.67 4.26
C SER A 392 -27.73 0.61 5.70
N GLY A 393 -27.02 1.65 6.13
CA GLY A 393 -26.26 1.68 7.38
C GLY A 393 -24.78 1.30 7.23
N GLY A 394 -24.43 0.65 6.12
CA GLY A 394 -23.08 0.15 5.83
C GLY A 394 -22.72 -1.07 6.67
N PHE A 395 -21.72 -1.84 6.24
CA PHE A 395 -21.20 -2.93 7.07
C PHE A 395 -20.46 -2.36 8.29
N SER A 396 -20.69 -2.95 9.46
CA SER A 396 -20.04 -2.56 10.70
C SER A 396 -18.84 -3.47 10.96
N VAL A 397 -17.65 -2.88 10.86
CA VAL A 397 -16.38 -3.53 11.24
C VAL A 397 -15.51 -2.52 11.98
N PRO A 398 -14.68 -2.95 12.95
CA PRO A 398 -13.76 -2.04 13.62
C PRO A 398 -12.80 -1.40 12.62
N PRO A 399 -12.64 -0.06 12.62
CA PRO A 399 -11.65 0.57 11.77
C PRO A 399 -10.24 0.21 12.27
N VAL A 400 -9.38 -0.19 11.34
CA VAL A 400 -7.96 -0.47 11.61
C VAL A 400 -7.14 0.54 10.85
N LEU A 401 -6.36 1.34 11.59
CA LEU A 401 -5.59 2.47 11.05
C LEU A 401 -6.48 3.44 10.25
N GLY A 402 -7.64 3.77 10.82
CA GLY A 402 -8.59 4.72 10.24
C GLY A 402 -9.42 4.20 9.06
N SER A 403 -9.37 2.89 8.75
CA SER A 403 -10.08 2.29 7.61
C SER A 403 -10.69 0.93 7.94
N ALA A 404 -11.88 0.67 7.41
CA ALA A 404 -12.59 -0.59 7.40
C ALA A 404 -12.10 -1.56 6.30
N SER A 405 -11.17 -1.15 5.43
CA SER A 405 -10.70 -2.00 4.34
C SER A 405 -9.86 -3.18 4.81
N THR A 406 -10.14 -4.35 4.23
CA THR A 406 -9.37 -5.58 4.44
C THR A 406 -8.05 -5.51 3.68
N TYR A 407 -6.93 -5.74 4.36
CA TYR A 407 -5.62 -6.02 3.75
C TYR A 407 -5.20 -7.46 4.08
N THR A 408 -5.45 -8.38 3.15
CA THR A 408 -5.33 -9.82 3.39
C THR A 408 -3.90 -10.29 3.61
N ARG A 409 -2.91 -9.68 2.95
CA ARG A 409 -1.49 -10.01 3.14
C ARG A 409 -0.97 -9.64 4.52
N GLY A 410 -1.52 -8.59 5.13
CA GLY A 410 -1.24 -8.21 6.52
C GLY A 410 -2.23 -8.80 7.53
N SER A 411 -3.24 -9.54 7.08
CA SER A 411 -4.29 -10.12 7.93
C SER A 411 -4.96 -9.10 8.87
N PHE A 412 -5.27 -7.89 8.39
CA PHE A 412 -5.94 -6.86 9.21
C PHE A 412 -6.98 -6.04 8.44
N GLY A 413 -7.84 -5.36 9.21
CA GLY A 413 -8.97 -4.57 8.68
C GLY A 413 -10.12 -5.44 8.17
N GLY A 414 -11.25 -4.82 7.83
CA GLY A 414 -12.44 -5.52 7.36
C GLY A 414 -12.95 -6.57 8.33
N PHE A 415 -13.47 -7.67 7.79
CA PHE A 415 -13.97 -8.78 8.60
C PHE A 415 -12.80 -9.70 9.01
N LEU A 416 -12.30 -9.52 10.23
CA LEU A 416 -11.23 -10.32 10.82
C LEU A 416 -9.92 -10.36 9.97
N GLY A 417 -9.65 -9.35 9.15
CA GLY A 417 -8.45 -9.30 8.32
C GLY A 417 -8.41 -10.25 7.14
N ARG A 418 -9.54 -10.89 6.78
CA ARG A 418 -9.58 -11.99 5.80
C ARG A 418 -10.79 -11.93 4.88
N PRO A 419 -10.79 -12.69 3.77
CA PRO A 419 -12.00 -12.96 3.01
C PRO A 419 -13.06 -13.69 3.86
N LEU A 420 -14.32 -13.51 3.48
CA LEU A 420 -15.45 -14.18 4.11
C LEU A 420 -15.37 -15.71 3.98
N ARG A 421 -15.98 -16.40 4.95
CA ARG A 421 -16.11 -17.85 5.03
C ARG A 421 -17.56 -18.24 5.31
N PRO A 422 -17.99 -19.48 5.00
CA PRO A 422 -19.30 -19.97 5.38
C PRO A 422 -19.51 -19.88 6.90
N GLY A 423 -20.69 -19.44 7.31
CA GLY A 423 -21.07 -19.24 8.71
C GLY A 423 -20.61 -17.92 9.34
N ASP A 424 -19.85 -17.09 8.62
CA ASP A 424 -19.57 -15.73 9.08
C ASP A 424 -20.89 -14.95 9.22
N VAL A 425 -21.02 -14.15 10.28
CA VAL A 425 -22.14 -13.23 10.50
C VAL A 425 -21.65 -11.81 10.33
N LEU A 426 -22.27 -11.07 9.42
CA LEU A 426 -21.93 -9.69 9.10
C LEU A 426 -22.91 -8.74 9.76
N ASP A 427 -22.33 -7.82 10.52
CA ASP A 427 -23.04 -6.76 11.19
C ASP A 427 -23.18 -5.53 10.29
N ILE A 428 -24.24 -4.75 10.51
CA ILE A 428 -24.44 -3.44 9.88
C ILE A 428 -24.53 -2.34 10.93
N GLY A 429 -24.14 -1.13 10.54
CA GLY A 429 -24.30 0.07 11.36
C GLY A 429 -25.76 0.55 11.39
N PRO A 430 -26.06 1.59 12.19
CA PRO A 430 -27.40 2.17 12.24
C PRO A 430 -27.75 2.79 10.87
N GLY A 431 -28.84 2.33 10.26
CA GLY A 431 -29.26 2.72 8.91
C GLY A 431 -30.32 3.82 8.85
N ALA A 432 -30.36 4.51 7.71
CA ALA A 432 -31.41 5.48 7.39
C ALA A 432 -32.76 4.82 7.05
N TRP A 433 -32.78 3.54 6.62
CA TRP A 433 -33.98 2.91 6.04
C TRP A 433 -34.83 2.06 6.99
N HIS A 434 -34.52 2.01 8.29
CA HIS A 434 -35.25 1.18 9.25
C HIS A 434 -36.72 1.62 9.50
N ARG A 435 -37.19 2.73 8.92
CA ARG A 435 -38.51 3.36 9.22
C ARG A 435 -39.57 3.27 8.12
N GLY A 436 -39.47 2.28 7.22
CA GLY A 436 -40.64 1.73 6.52
C GLY A 436 -41.34 2.57 5.44
N ASP A 437 -41.12 3.89 5.33
CA ASP A 437 -41.82 4.73 4.33
C ASP A 437 -40.98 5.89 3.77
N GLU A 438 -39.71 5.99 4.17
CA GLU A 438 -38.83 7.07 3.72
C GLU A 438 -38.38 6.84 2.27
N ARG A 439 -38.73 7.77 1.37
CA ARG A 439 -38.12 7.83 0.04
C ARG A 439 -36.65 8.17 0.21
N ILE A 440 -35.79 7.22 -0.10
CA ILE A 440 -34.86 7.29 -1.23
C ILE A 440 -34.34 8.65 -1.70
N SER A 441 -33.96 9.63 -0.86
CA SER A 441 -33.35 10.86 -1.38
C SER A 441 -31.83 10.75 -1.45
N SER A 442 -31.33 9.81 -2.25
CA SER A 442 -29.91 9.76 -2.59
C SER A 442 -29.67 10.57 -3.85
N HIS A 443 -29.02 11.74 -3.72
CA HIS A 443 -28.53 12.46 -4.88
C HIS A 443 -27.34 11.69 -5.48
N VAL A 444 -27.58 10.89 -6.51
CA VAL A 444 -26.51 10.25 -7.28
C VAL A 444 -25.96 11.27 -8.28
N PRO A 445 -24.67 11.65 -8.20
CA PRO A 445 -24.05 12.54 -9.17
C PRO A 445 -24.18 11.98 -10.60
N ARG A 446 -24.37 12.85 -11.60
CA ARG A 446 -24.59 12.42 -13.00
C ARG A 446 -23.50 11.51 -13.55
N ASN A 447 -22.24 11.76 -13.19
CA ASN A 447 -21.10 10.95 -13.62
C ASN A 447 -21.15 9.51 -13.06
N LEU A 448 -21.68 9.32 -11.85
CA LEU A 448 -21.89 8.00 -11.26
C LEU A 448 -23.19 7.35 -11.74
N ALA A 449 -24.23 8.15 -12.00
CA ALA A 449 -25.50 7.62 -12.51
C ALA A 449 -25.35 6.94 -13.88
N GLY A 450 -24.48 7.46 -14.76
CA GLY A 450 -24.17 6.84 -16.06
C GLY A 450 -23.01 5.85 -16.04
N TRP A 451 -22.46 5.54 -14.86
CA TRP A 451 -21.35 4.60 -14.72
C TRP A 451 -21.72 3.17 -15.16
N PRO A 452 -22.88 2.59 -14.80
CA PRO A 452 -23.24 1.23 -15.20
C PRO A 452 -23.24 1.02 -16.72
N GLU A 453 -23.76 1.97 -17.48
CA GLU A 453 -23.78 1.92 -18.94
C GLU A 453 -22.37 2.09 -19.52
N ARG A 454 -21.57 3.01 -18.96
CA ARG A 454 -20.17 3.19 -19.38
C ARG A 454 -19.36 1.91 -19.14
N LEU A 455 -19.47 1.33 -17.95
CA LEU A 455 -18.79 0.09 -17.58
C LEU A 455 -19.20 -1.05 -18.50
N SER A 456 -20.51 -1.26 -18.69
CA SER A 456 -21.04 -2.33 -19.55
C SER A 456 -20.57 -2.18 -21.00
N ARG A 457 -20.56 -0.95 -21.53
CA ARG A 457 -20.02 -0.66 -22.86
C ARG A 457 -18.53 -1.02 -22.95
N SER A 458 -17.72 -0.52 -22.02
CA SER A 458 -16.27 -0.78 -22.00
C SER A 458 -15.92 -2.26 -21.87
N LEU A 459 -16.67 -3.02 -21.07
CA LEU A 459 -16.52 -4.48 -20.99
C LEU A 459 -17.02 -5.19 -22.25
N GLY A 460 -17.94 -4.57 -22.99
CA GLY A 460 -18.49 -5.06 -24.26
C GLY A 460 -17.45 -5.15 -25.38
N GLU A 461 -16.46 -4.26 -25.37
CA GLU A 461 -15.42 -4.13 -26.39
C GLU A 461 -14.50 -5.36 -26.50
N GLU A 462 -13.82 -5.51 -27.65
CA GLU A 462 -12.78 -6.53 -27.84
C GLU A 462 -11.56 -6.29 -26.93
N PHE A 463 -11.24 -5.01 -26.71
CA PHE A 463 -10.16 -4.55 -25.85
C PHE A 463 -10.67 -3.47 -24.91
N LEU A 464 -10.34 -3.58 -23.64
CA LEU A 464 -10.54 -2.47 -22.70
C LEU A 464 -9.43 -1.43 -22.93
N SER A 465 -9.82 -0.19 -23.23
CA SER A 465 -8.87 0.91 -23.45
C SER A 465 -8.65 1.71 -22.16
N LEU A 466 -7.38 1.86 -21.77
CA LEU A 466 -6.96 2.65 -20.60
C LEU A 466 -6.09 3.83 -21.03
N ARG A 467 -6.43 5.04 -20.56
CA ARG A 467 -5.57 6.22 -20.74
C ARG A 467 -4.40 6.17 -19.76
N ILE A 468 -3.22 6.55 -20.23
CA ILE A 468 -1.98 6.54 -19.45
C ILE A 468 -1.21 7.85 -19.59
N ILE A 469 -0.58 8.28 -18.51
CA ILE A 469 0.40 9.36 -18.47
C ILE A 469 1.79 8.72 -18.47
N ALA A 470 2.74 9.31 -19.20
CA ALA A 470 4.13 8.83 -19.23
C ALA A 470 4.75 8.84 -17.82
N GLY A 471 5.47 7.76 -17.47
CA GLY A 471 6.01 7.60 -16.11
C GLY A 471 7.25 8.45 -15.85
N PRO A 472 7.75 8.52 -14.60
CA PRO A 472 8.91 9.34 -14.23
C PRO A 472 10.19 8.99 -15.01
N GLU A 473 10.36 7.74 -15.41
CA GLU A 473 11.53 7.26 -16.17
C GLU A 473 11.38 7.42 -17.70
N SER A 474 10.28 7.99 -18.20
CA SER A 474 9.93 8.06 -19.63
C SER A 474 10.83 8.94 -20.51
N SER A 475 11.73 9.74 -19.93
CA SER A 475 12.57 10.69 -20.68
C SER A 475 13.72 10.03 -21.44
N THR A 476 14.08 8.80 -21.08
CA THR A 476 15.13 8.03 -21.75
C THR A 476 14.63 7.45 -23.07
N GLU A 477 15.49 7.37 -24.08
CA GLU A 477 15.16 6.80 -25.40
C GLU A 477 14.54 5.39 -25.28
N ARG A 478 15.14 4.56 -24.42
CA ARG A 478 14.63 3.22 -24.10
C ARG A 478 13.21 3.23 -23.54
N SER A 479 12.91 4.16 -22.65
CA SER A 479 11.57 4.24 -22.05
C SER A 479 10.54 4.79 -23.02
N ARG A 480 10.94 5.61 -24.00
CA ARG A 480 10.07 6.02 -25.12
C ARG A 480 9.73 4.83 -26.01
N VAL A 481 10.71 4.02 -26.40
CA VAL A 481 10.48 2.80 -27.19
C VAL A 481 9.55 1.82 -26.45
N ALA A 482 9.73 1.65 -25.14
CA ALA A 482 8.84 0.83 -24.32
C ALA A 482 7.41 1.40 -24.27
N LEU A 483 7.26 2.71 -24.11
CA LEU A 483 5.97 3.41 -24.09
C LEU A 483 5.25 3.33 -25.45
N ASP A 484 5.98 3.49 -26.55
CA ASP A 484 5.45 3.37 -27.91
C ASP A 484 4.98 1.95 -28.19
N SER A 485 5.75 0.94 -27.77
CA SER A 485 5.35 -0.47 -27.87
C SER A 485 4.14 -0.79 -27.00
N LEU A 486 4.08 -0.23 -25.78
CA LEU A 486 2.93 -0.36 -24.89
C LEU A 486 1.64 0.21 -25.52
N CYS A 487 1.73 1.36 -26.20
CA CYS A 487 0.58 1.97 -26.88
C CYS A 487 0.26 1.31 -28.23
N GLY A 488 1.23 0.68 -28.88
CA GLY A 488 1.10 0.12 -30.23
C GLY A 488 0.43 -1.25 -30.31
N ARG A 489 0.17 -1.94 -29.19
CA ARG A 489 -0.43 -3.28 -29.20
C ARG A 489 -1.39 -3.54 -28.04
N ALA A 490 -2.13 -4.63 -28.16
CA ALA A 490 -2.92 -5.18 -27.07
C ALA A 490 -2.12 -6.17 -26.23
N PHE A 491 -2.56 -6.33 -24.98
CA PHE A 491 -2.02 -7.27 -24.01
C PHE A 491 -3.14 -8.14 -23.47
N THR A 492 -2.81 -9.38 -23.11
CA THR A 492 -3.72 -10.30 -22.44
C THR A 492 -3.38 -10.35 -20.95
N VAL A 493 -4.38 -10.36 -20.09
CA VAL A 493 -4.21 -10.47 -18.65
C VAL A 493 -3.92 -11.92 -18.25
N ARG A 494 -2.86 -12.13 -17.48
CA ARG A 494 -2.42 -13.45 -16.99
C ARG A 494 -3.25 -13.93 -15.79
N ASN A 495 -3.21 -15.25 -15.56
CA ASN A 495 -3.90 -15.92 -14.46
C ASN A 495 -3.36 -15.58 -13.06
N ASP A 496 -2.11 -15.10 -12.96
CA ASP A 496 -1.44 -14.71 -11.72
C ASP A 496 -1.62 -13.21 -11.37
N SER A 497 -2.75 -12.64 -11.80
CA SER A 497 -3.19 -11.27 -11.50
C SER A 497 -4.10 -11.25 -10.27
N ASP A 498 -3.91 -10.27 -9.39
CA ASP A 498 -4.65 -10.13 -8.13
C ASP A 498 -4.92 -8.65 -7.79
N ARG A 499 -5.32 -8.35 -6.55
CA ARG A 499 -5.55 -6.98 -6.06
C ARG A 499 -4.27 -6.14 -5.91
N MET A 500 -3.09 -6.76 -5.94
CA MET A 500 -1.82 -6.01 -5.98
C MET A 500 -1.49 -5.54 -7.38
N GLY A 501 -1.76 -6.37 -8.39
CA GLY A 501 -1.51 -5.97 -9.75
C GLY A 501 -1.98 -6.94 -10.82
N ILE A 502 -2.17 -6.37 -12.01
CA ILE A 502 -2.57 -7.05 -13.23
C ILE A 502 -1.30 -7.32 -14.04
N ARG A 503 -1.02 -8.60 -14.27
CA ARG A 503 0.15 -9.04 -15.03
C ARG A 503 -0.23 -9.25 -16.48
N LEU A 504 0.56 -8.69 -17.39
CA LEU A 504 0.26 -8.67 -18.80
C LEU A 504 1.17 -9.64 -19.57
N GLU A 505 0.60 -10.33 -20.55
CA GLU A 505 1.32 -11.19 -21.47
C GLU A 505 2.08 -10.38 -22.52
N GLY A 506 3.27 -10.89 -22.85
CA GLY A 506 4.11 -10.36 -23.92
C GLY A 506 5.08 -9.31 -23.41
N LYS A 507 6.34 -9.46 -23.81
CA LYS A 507 7.41 -8.58 -23.39
C LYS A 507 7.42 -7.27 -24.18
N LEU A 508 7.78 -6.18 -23.53
CA LEU A 508 8.14 -4.95 -24.23
C LEU A 508 9.57 -5.06 -24.80
N PRO A 509 9.89 -4.36 -25.91
CA PRO A 509 11.21 -4.38 -26.51
C PRO A 509 12.34 -3.97 -25.54
N GLU A 510 13.53 -4.51 -25.82
CA GLU A 510 14.77 -4.47 -25.03
C GLU A 510 14.72 -5.21 -23.68
N GLU A 511 14.85 -6.53 -23.83
CA GLU A 511 15.21 -7.52 -22.82
C GLU A 511 16.67 -7.36 -22.33
N ASN A 512 16.96 -7.87 -21.12
CA ASN A 512 18.29 -8.29 -20.68
C ASN A 512 19.41 -7.23 -20.65
N VAL A 513 19.27 -6.20 -19.81
CA VAL A 513 20.44 -5.45 -19.33
C VAL A 513 20.50 -5.61 -17.81
N GLU A 514 21.68 -5.96 -17.29
CA GLU A 514 21.99 -5.75 -15.87
C GLU A 514 21.53 -4.34 -15.46
N GLY A 515 20.68 -4.22 -14.42
CA GLY A 515 20.20 -2.91 -13.95
C GLY A 515 18.79 -2.49 -14.38
N GLY A 516 17.86 -3.44 -14.61
CA GLY A 516 16.42 -3.14 -14.70
C GLY A 516 15.80 -2.64 -13.39
N ASP A 517 16.49 -2.84 -12.27
CA ASP A 517 16.10 -2.37 -10.94
C ASP A 517 16.65 -0.96 -10.72
N ILE A 518 15.77 -0.02 -10.42
CA ILE A 518 16.09 1.30 -9.90
C ILE A 518 16.12 1.27 -8.37
N LEU A 519 16.71 2.30 -7.77
CA LEU A 519 16.56 2.51 -6.33
C LEU A 519 15.08 2.56 -5.97
N SER A 520 14.69 1.81 -4.94
CA SER A 520 13.29 1.72 -4.55
C SER A 520 12.74 3.09 -4.21
N SER A 521 11.59 3.41 -4.79
CA SER A 521 10.93 4.70 -4.63
C SER A 521 9.41 4.51 -4.60
N PRO A 522 8.63 5.52 -4.21
CA PRO A 522 7.20 5.37 -4.02
C PRO A 522 6.49 4.98 -5.32
N VAL A 523 5.44 4.17 -5.18
CA VAL A 523 4.54 3.78 -6.27
C VAL A 523 3.10 3.97 -5.83
N VAL A 524 2.19 4.10 -6.80
CA VAL A 524 0.75 4.29 -6.57
C VAL A 524 -0.05 3.31 -7.43
N PRO A 525 -1.30 3.00 -7.05
CA PRO A 525 -2.23 2.33 -7.96
C PRO A 525 -2.26 3.04 -9.32
N GLY A 526 -2.26 2.27 -10.41
CA GLY A 526 -2.18 2.78 -11.77
C GLY A 526 -0.80 2.73 -12.40
N VAL A 527 0.26 2.67 -11.61
CA VAL A 527 1.62 2.55 -12.14
C VAL A 527 1.77 1.27 -12.94
N LEU A 528 2.26 1.39 -14.18
CA LEU A 528 2.73 0.29 -15.00
C LEU A 528 4.22 0.10 -14.76
N GLN A 529 4.57 -0.99 -14.08
CA GLN A 529 5.94 -1.40 -13.84
C GLN A 529 6.44 -2.31 -14.96
N LEU A 530 7.73 -2.20 -15.26
CA LEU A 530 8.43 -3.10 -16.18
C LEU A 530 9.55 -3.84 -15.40
N PRO A 531 9.28 -5.05 -14.87
CA PRO A 531 10.28 -5.89 -14.23
C PRO A 531 11.34 -6.38 -15.23
N SER A 532 12.38 -7.05 -14.71
CA SER A 532 13.48 -7.59 -15.51
C SER A 532 13.06 -8.68 -16.51
N ASP A 533 11.93 -9.36 -16.28
CA ASP A 533 11.37 -10.35 -17.21
C ASP A 533 10.70 -9.71 -18.45
N GLY A 534 10.56 -8.38 -18.45
CA GLY A 534 10.01 -7.57 -19.54
C GLY A 534 8.48 -7.59 -19.64
N SER A 535 7.79 -8.27 -18.73
CA SER A 535 6.32 -8.40 -18.75
C SER A 535 5.68 -7.29 -17.91
N PRO A 536 4.88 -6.37 -18.49
CA PRO A 536 4.33 -5.25 -17.74
C PRO A 536 3.40 -5.69 -16.60
N VAL A 537 3.46 -4.97 -15.49
CA VAL A 537 2.59 -5.17 -14.32
C VAL A 537 1.91 -3.85 -13.97
N LEU A 538 0.58 -3.80 -14.09
CA LEU A 538 -0.23 -2.66 -13.66
C LEU A 538 -0.56 -2.80 -12.18
N LEU A 539 -0.07 -1.88 -11.35
CA LEU A 539 -0.32 -1.88 -9.90
C LEU A 539 -1.77 -1.49 -9.57
N LEU A 540 -2.36 -2.18 -8.61
CA LEU A 540 -3.71 -1.95 -8.10
C LEU A 540 -3.68 -1.57 -6.59
N HIS A 541 -4.84 -1.59 -5.95
CA HIS A 541 -5.08 -0.97 -4.65
C HIS A 541 -4.35 -1.63 -3.46
N ASP A 542 -4.02 -2.92 -3.55
CA ASP A 542 -3.21 -3.61 -2.53
C ASP A 542 -1.72 -3.65 -2.88
N ALA A 543 -1.28 -2.95 -3.93
CA ALA A 543 0.13 -2.89 -4.32
C ALA A 543 1.01 -2.35 -3.19
N GLN A 544 2.26 -2.79 -3.19
CA GLN A 544 3.30 -2.26 -2.32
C GLN A 544 3.40 -0.73 -2.45
N THR A 545 3.78 -0.04 -1.38
CA THR A 545 3.87 1.44 -1.38
C THR A 545 5.15 1.95 -2.05
N SER A 546 6.14 1.09 -2.24
CA SER A 546 7.42 1.42 -2.88
C SER A 546 7.94 0.21 -3.63
N GLY A 547 8.65 0.44 -4.74
CA GLY A 547 9.22 -0.62 -5.55
C GLY A 547 10.45 -0.16 -6.32
N GLY A 548 11.28 -1.14 -6.70
CA GLY A 548 12.50 -0.93 -7.46
C GLY A 548 12.37 -1.18 -8.97
N TYR A 549 11.17 -1.45 -9.49
CA TYR A 549 10.98 -1.60 -10.94
C TYR A 549 10.71 -0.26 -11.61
N ARG A 550 11.24 -0.09 -12.83
CA ARG A 550 10.98 1.09 -13.67
C ARG A 550 9.48 1.29 -13.89
N ARG A 551 9.04 2.54 -13.89
CA ARG A 551 7.64 2.93 -14.07
C ARG A 551 7.49 3.58 -15.44
N ILE A 552 6.99 2.81 -16.39
CA ILE A 552 6.91 3.24 -17.79
C ILE A 552 5.76 4.24 -18.01
N ALA A 553 4.67 4.07 -17.27
CA ALA A 553 3.47 4.87 -17.38
C ALA A 553 2.61 4.75 -16.12
N VAL A 554 1.58 5.60 -16.01
CA VAL A 554 0.58 5.55 -14.94
C VAL A 554 -0.81 5.67 -15.57
N VAL A 555 -1.70 4.72 -15.30
CA VAL A 555 -3.11 4.80 -15.67
C VAL A 555 -3.75 5.99 -14.95
N VAL A 556 -4.49 6.83 -15.68
CA VAL A 556 -5.21 7.96 -15.08
C VAL A 556 -6.20 7.47 -14.05
N ASP A 557 -6.35 8.19 -12.92
CA ASP A 557 -7.20 7.74 -11.81
C ASP A 557 -8.64 7.40 -12.24
N GLU A 558 -9.20 8.17 -13.17
CA GLU A 558 -10.54 8.00 -13.72
C GLU A 558 -10.77 6.67 -14.45
N ASP A 559 -9.69 6.05 -14.95
CA ASP A 559 -9.73 4.76 -15.66
C ASP A 559 -9.31 3.59 -14.74
N LEU A 560 -8.83 3.85 -13.51
CA LEU A 560 -8.55 2.79 -12.53
C LEU A 560 -9.76 1.91 -12.21
N PRO A 561 -10.99 2.44 -12.10
CA PRO A 561 -12.18 1.60 -11.95
C PRO A 561 -12.39 0.62 -13.10
N LEU A 562 -12.05 1.01 -14.34
CA LEU A 562 -12.08 0.10 -15.49
C LEU A 562 -10.94 -0.92 -15.43
N ALA A 563 -9.74 -0.50 -15.05
CA ALA A 563 -8.61 -1.42 -14.86
C ALA A 563 -8.93 -2.49 -13.82
N ALA A 564 -9.60 -2.13 -12.72
CA ALA A 564 -10.06 -3.06 -11.70
C ALA A 564 -11.13 -4.06 -12.18
N GLN A 565 -11.63 -3.94 -13.41
CA GLN A 565 -12.56 -4.91 -14.00
C GLN A 565 -11.88 -5.90 -14.95
N LEU A 566 -10.57 -5.74 -15.18
CA LEU A 566 -9.76 -6.72 -15.90
C LEU A 566 -9.68 -8.04 -15.11
N ARG A 567 -9.86 -9.15 -15.82
CA ARG A 567 -9.74 -10.52 -15.29
C ARG A 567 -8.80 -11.35 -16.18
N PRO A 568 -8.33 -12.53 -15.75
CA PRO A 568 -7.54 -13.38 -16.62
C PRO A 568 -8.20 -13.63 -17.99
N GLY A 569 -7.41 -13.53 -19.05
CA GLY A 569 -7.87 -13.59 -20.44
C GLY A 569 -8.48 -12.30 -21.00
N SER A 570 -8.76 -11.28 -20.17
CA SER A 570 -9.15 -9.95 -20.68
C SER A 570 -8.05 -9.38 -21.56
N ARG A 571 -8.43 -8.65 -22.61
CA ARG A 571 -7.49 -7.93 -23.48
C ARG A 571 -7.57 -6.44 -23.19
N VAL A 572 -6.41 -5.78 -23.12
CA VAL A 572 -6.27 -4.37 -22.77
C VAL A 572 -5.38 -3.64 -23.79
N ARG A 573 -5.68 -2.38 -24.06
CA ARG A 573 -4.84 -1.46 -24.83
C ARG A 573 -4.64 -0.16 -24.06
N PHE A 574 -3.54 0.52 -24.35
CA PHE A 574 -3.18 1.76 -23.69
C PHE A 574 -3.15 2.93 -24.68
N THR A 575 -3.51 4.12 -24.21
CA THR A 575 -3.45 5.35 -25.01
C THR A 575 -2.80 6.45 -24.17
N CYS A 576 -1.72 7.02 -24.69
CA CYS A 576 -1.01 8.10 -24.01
C CYS A 576 -1.83 9.41 -24.03
N VAL A 577 -1.88 10.09 -22.88
CA VAL A 577 -2.51 11.41 -22.71
C VAL A 577 -1.56 12.35 -21.96
N ALA A 578 -1.81 13.66 -22.08
CA ALA A 578 -1.10 14.65 -21.28
C ALA A 578 -1.53 14.58 -19.79
N PRO A 579 -0.63 14.91 -18.84
CA PRO A 579 -0.94 14.96 -17.41
C PRO A 579 -2.05 15.94 -17.03
#